data_AF-A0A410TMP7-F1
#
_entry.id   AF-A0A410TMP7-F1
#
_cell.length_a   1.000
_cell.length_b   1.000
_cell.length_c   1.000
_cell.angle_alpha   90.00
_cell.angle_beta   90.00
_cell.angle_gamma   90.00
#
_symmetry.space_group_name_H-M   'P 1'
#
loop_
_entity.id
_entity.type
_entity.pdbx_description
1 polymer ?
#
loop_
_entity_poly.entity_id
_entity_poly.type
_entity_poly.pdbx_seq_one_letter_code
_entity_poly.pdbx_strand_id
1 'polypeptide(L)'
;MTDADDERSTIRSGRNFEETYRLDASEAGEFLIALGEQLRDDDELTIAGDDWELPFAFGEPVELEVEYEGVDEPELEIELELPGRTDESGPEIK
;
A
#
# COMPACT_ATOMS: atom_id res chain seq x y z
N MET A 1 20.90 1.57 22.28
CA MET A 1 20.21 2.22 21.15
C MET A 1 18.76 2.23 21.56
N THR A 2 18.19 3.43 21.67
CA THR A 2 16.83 3.62 22.16
C THR A 2 15.90 3.19 21.02
N ASP A 3 14.99 2.24 21.29
CA ASP A 3 13.85 1.92 20.44
C ASP A 3 13.12 3.22 20.08
N ALA A 4 13.24 3.66 18.83
CA ALA A 4 12.42 4.72 18.26
C ALA A 4 11.12 4.13 17.64
N ASP A 5 10.89 2.84 17.83
CA ASP A 5 9.76 2.09 17.27
C ASP A 5 8.46 2.27 18.08
N ASP A 6 8.51 2.80 19.31
CA ASP A 6 7.38 2.76 20.27
C ASP A 6 6.37 3.93 20.14
N GLU A 7 6.58 4.91 19.25
CA GLU A 7 5.70 6.11 19.15
C GLU A 7 4.84 6.19 17.88
N ARG A 8 5.03 5.30 16.89
CA ARG A 8 4.26 5.35 15.64
C ARG A 8 2.82 4.89 15.83
N SER A 9 1.90 5.60 15.20
CA SER A 9 0.47 5.25 15.20
C SER A 9 0.19 4.18 14.15
N THR A 10 -0.19 2.98 14.58
CA THR A 10 -0.63 1.92 13.66
C THR A 10 -2.01 2.27 13.07
N ILE A 11 -2.08 2.39 11.75
CA ILE A 11 -3.33 2.52 11.00
C ILE A 11 -4.05 1.16 11.02
N ARG A 12 -5.33 1.17 11.43
CA ARG A 12 -6.13 -0.05 11.62
C ARG A 12 -7.33 -0.09 10.68
N SER A 13 -7.73 -1.30 10.30
CA SER A 13 -8.92 -1.56 9.49
C SER A 13 -10.16 -0.87 10.05
N GLY A 14 -10.99 -0.31 9.15
CA GLY A 14 -12.23 0.40 9.50
C GLY A 14 -12.06 1.91 9.74
N ARG A 15 -10.86 2.47 9.56
CA ARG A 15 -10.64 3.91 9.45
C ARG A 15 -10.12 4.24 8.06
N ASN A 16 -10.68 5.27 7.43
CA ASN A 16 -10.12 5.82 6.20
C ASN A 16 -8.79 6.52 6.54
N PHE A 17 -7.79 6.29 5.73
CA PHE A 17 -6.49 6.93 5.81
C PHE A 17 -6.08 7.34 4.39
N GLU A 18 -5.62 8.57 4.22
CA GLU A 18 -5.12 9.09 2.96
C GLU A 18 -4.02 10.10 3.27
N GLU A 19 -2.88 9.99 2.59
CA GLU A 19 -1.80 10.96 2.65
C GLU A 19 -1.11 11.04 1.28
N THR A 20 -0.99 12.25 0.73
CA THR A 20 -0.37 12.48 -0.58
C THR A 20 1.01 13.13 -0.43
N TYR A 21 2.02 12.50 -1.02
CA TYR A 21 3.39 12.98 -1.02
C TYR A 21 3.73 13.60 -2.38
N ARG A 22 4.51 14.69 -2.37
CA ARG A 22 5.11 15.29 -3.58
C ARG A 22 6.60 14.96 -3.58
N LEU A 23 6.94 13.85 -4.22
CA LEU A 23 8.28 13.29 -4.25
C LEU A 23 9.01 13.63 -5.54
N ASP A 24 10.34 13.56 -5.51
CA ASP A 24 11.09 13.47 -6.74
C ASP A 24 11.05 12.05 -7.34
N ALA A 25 11.48 11.91 -8.60
CA ALA A 25 11.40 10.66 -9.33
C ALA A 25 12.28 9.55 -8.71
N SER A 26 13.38 9.90 -8.04
CA SER A 26 14.22 8.89 -7.38
C SER A 26 13.57 8.35 -6.13
N GLU A 27 13.02 9.21 -5.27
CA GLU A 27 12.28 8.81 -4.06
C GLU A 27 11.06 7.96 -4.42
N ALA A 28 10.29 8.36 -5.44
CA ALA A 28 9.16 7.57 -5.93
C ALA A 28 9.60 6.20 -6.47
N GLY A 29 10.72 6.16 -7.20
CA GLY A 29 11.29 4.91 -7.70
C GLY A 29 11.75 3.96 -6.60
N GLU A 30 12.42 4.48 -5.56
CA GLU A 30 12.84 3.69 -4.40
C GLU A 30 11.64 3.10 -3.65
N PHE A 31 10.57 3.89 -3.47
CA PHE A 31 9.32 3.40 -2.89
C PHE A 31 8.72 2.26 -3.72
N LEU A 32 8.61 2.42 -5.04
CA LEU A 32 8.05 1.39 -5.92
C LEU A 32 8.88 0.10 -5.95
N ILE A 33 10.21 0.20 -5.82
CA ILE A 33 11.08 -0.98 -5.69
C ILE A 33 10.77 -1.72 -4.39
N ALA A 34 10.73 -1.02 -3.25
CA ALA A 34 10.46 -1.63 -1.95
C ALA A 34 9.05 -2.23 -1.89
N LEU A 35 8.05 -1.55 -2.46
CA LEU A 35 6.69 -2.08 -2.59
C LEU A 35 6.68 -3.34 -3.46
N GLY A 36 7.34 -3.31 -4.63
CA GLY A 36 7.42 -4.45 -5.54
C GLY A 36 8.14 -5.66 -4.95
N GLU A 37 9.16 -5.44 -4.12
CA GLU A 37 9.83 -6.52 -3.37
C GLU A 37 8.89 -7.18 -2.36
N GLN A 38 8.13 -6.40 -1.59
CA GLN A 38 7.13 -6.94 -0.65
C GLN A 38 6.02 -7.72 -1.38
N LEU A 39 5.44 -7.14 -2.43
CA LEU A 39 4.39 -7.79 -3.23
C LEU A 39 4.83 -9.10 -3.89
N ARG A 40 6.12 -9.25 -4.19
CA ARG A 40 6.68 -10.46 -4.81
C ARG A 40 6.90 -11.56 -3.78
N ASP A 41 7.34 -11.18 -2.59
CA ASP A 41 7.91 -12.11 -1.61
C ASP A 41 6.89 -12.62 -0.58
N ASP A 42 5.79 -11.88 -0.35
CA ASP A 42 4.74 -12.24 0.61
C ASP A 42 3.34 -11.74 0.18
N ASP A 43 2.31 -12.13 0.92
CA ASP A 43 0.93 -11.64 0.79
C ASP A 43 0.54 -10.61 1.88
N GLU A 44 1.55 -10.11 2.60
CA GLU A 44 1.47 -9.03 3.56
C GLU A 44 2.45 -7.92 3.19
N LEU A 45 2.05 -6.66 3.37
CA LEU A 45 2.93 -5.50 3.21
C LEU A 45 2.81 -4.57 4.41
N THR A 46 3.88 -3.83 4.68
CA THR A 46 3.87 -2.74 5.65
C THR A 46 4.40 -1.47 5.00
N ILE A 47 3.60 -0.41 5.04
CA ILE A 47 3.99 0.94 4.64
C ILE A 47 4.16 1.77 5.90
N ALA A 48 5.25 2.54 6.00
CA ALA A 48 5.48 3.41 7.14
C ALA A 48 5.79 4.83 6.67
N GLY A 49 5.18 5.80 7.34
CA GLY A 49 5.56 7.22 7.27
C GLY A 49 6.36 7.63 8.51
N ASP A 50 6.52 8.94 8.69
CA ASP A 50 7.28 9.50 9.82
C ASP A 50 6.69 9.09 11.18
N ASP A 51 5.36 9.20 11.32
CA ASP A 51 4.65 9.01 12.60
C ASP A 51 3.64 7.84 12.57
N TRP A 52 3.61 7.05 11.50
CA TRP A 52 2.62 5.99 11.32
C TRP A 52 3.17 4.75 10.62
N GLU A 53 2.47 3.64 10.82
CA GLU A 53 2.67 2.40 10.08
C GLU A 53 1.31 1.81 9.66
N LEU A 54 1.28 1.15 8.52
CA LEU A 54 0.09 0.54 7.93
C LEU A 54 0.46 -0.88 7.49
N PRO A 55 0.19 -1.89 8.34
CA PRO A 55 0.23 -3.29 7.93
C PRO A 55 -1.03 -3.64 7.13
N PHE A 56 -0.87 -4.33 6.00
CA PHE A 56 -1.96 -4.73 5.12
C PHE A 56 -1.73 -6.13 4.54
N ALA A 57 -2.64 -7.06 4.83
CA ALA A 57 -2.68 -8.37 4.19
C ALA A 57 -3.58 -8.31 2.96
N PHE A 58 -3.04 -8.62 1.78
CA PHE A 58 -3.76 -8.51 0.51
C PHE A 58 -4.12 -9.88 -0.08
N GLY A 59 -5.17 -9.89 -0.88
CA GLY A 59 -5.68 -11.04 -1.61
C GLY A 59 -5.50 -10.92 -3.12
N GLU A 60 -6.11 -11.85 -3.85
CA GLU A 60 -6.08 -11.90 -5.31
C GLU A 60 -7.51 -11.86 -5.89
N PRO A 61 -7.71 -11.34 -7.12
CA PRO A 61 -6.70 -10.72 -7.98
C PRO A 61 -6.35 -9.29 -7.57
N VAL A 62 -5.12 -8.88 -7.86
CA VAL A 62 -4.66 -7.49 -7.79
C VAL A 62 -5.01 -6.78 -9.08
N GLU A 63 -5.50 -5.53 -9.00
CA GLU A 63 -5.79 -4.69 -10.16
C GLU A 63 -4.68 -3.66 -10.37
N LEU A 64 -4.19 -3.53 -11.60
CA LEU A 64 -3.20 -2.53 -12.01
C LEU A 64 -3.74 -1.77 -13.21
N GLU A 65 -3.99 -0.49 -13.02
CA GLU A 65 -4.43 0.42 -14.07
C GLU A 65 -3.27 1.27 -14.56
N VAL A 66 -3.20 1.48 -15.88
CA VAL A 66 -2.23 2.35 -16.53
C VAL A 66 -2.99 3.26 -17.47
N GLU A 67 -3.12 4.51 -17.08
CA GLU A 67 -3.86 5.52 -17.83
C GLU A 67 -2.91 6.58 -18.38
N TYR A 68 -3.14 6.98 -19.62
CA TYR A 68 -2.41 8.06 -20.25
C TYR A 68 -3.40 9.02 -20.90
N GLU A 69 -3.48 10.23 -20.34
CA GLU A 69 -4.27 11.32 -20.90
C GLU A 69 -3.37 12.24 -21.72
N GLY A 70 -3.83 12.63 -22.93
CA GLY A 70 -3.00 13.46 -23.80
C GLY A 70 -3.75 14.29 -24.85
N VAL A 71 -3.83 15.60 -24.58
CA VAL A 71 -3.64 16.78 -25.46
C VAL A 71 -3.27 17.97 -24.55
N ASP A 72 -2.37 18.86 -24.97
CA ASP A 72 -1.85 20.04 -24.23
C ASP A 72 -0.92 19.75 -23.02
N GLU A 73 -1.36 18.96 -22.03
CA GLU A 73 -0.58 18.59 -20.85
C GLU A 73 -0.63 17.06 -20.66
N PRO A 74 0.41 16.30 -21.07
CA PRO A 74 0.38 14.84 -20.99
C PRO A 74 0.57 14.36 -19.56
N GLU A 75 -0.26 13.42 -19.14
CA GLU A 75 -0.24 12.81 -17.81
C GLU A 75 -0.21 11.28 -17.93
N LEU A 76 0.57 10.64 -17.06
CA LEU A 76 0.65 9.18 -16.93
C LEU A 76 0.30 8.82 -15.50
N GLU A 77 -0.77 8.06 -15.35
CA GLU A 77 -1.23 7.55 -14.06
C GLU A 77 -1.05 6.03 -14.01
N ILE A 78 -0.60 5.55 -12.86
CA ILE A 78 -0.45 4.12 -12.57
C ILE A 78 -1.10 3.91 -11.20
N GLU A 79 -2.19 3.15 -11.18
CA GLU A 79 -2.93 2.83 -9.96
C GLU A 79 -2.88 1.34 -9.67
N LEU A 80 -2.71 0.99 -8.39
CA LEU A 80 -2.65 -0.38 -7.90
C LEU A 80 -3.71 -0.57 -6.81
N GLU A 81 -4.69 -1.44 -7.05
CA GLU A 81 -5.69 -1.81 -6.07
C GLU A 81 -5.44 -3.23 -5.53
N LEU A 82 -5.26 -3.32 -4.21
CA LEU A 82 -5.02 -4.56 -3.49
C LEU A 82 -6.26 -4.90 -2.65
N PRO A 83 -7.01 -5.97 -2.98
CA PRO A 83 -8.14 -6.36 -2.14
C PRO A 83 -7.61 -6.84 -0.79
N GLY A 84 -8.25 -6.44 0.31
CA GLY A 84 -7.90 -6.96 1.62
C GLY A 84 -8.20 -8.45 1.73
N ARG A 85 -7.29 -9.23 2.32
CA ARG A 85 -7.58 -10.62 2.70
C ARG A 85 -8.64 -10.67 3.79
N THR A 86 -9.46 -11.72 3.76
CA THR A 86 -10.34 -12.06 4.87
C THR A 86 -9.88 -13.39 5.48
N ASP A 87 -9.46 -13.36 6.75
CA ASP A 87 -9.25 -14.58 7.55
C ASP A 87 -10.57 -15.15 8.12
N GLU A 88 -11.70 -14.63 7.66
CA GLU A 88 -13.02 -15.03 8.14
C GLU A 88 -13.41 -16.40 7.56
N SER A 89 -13.30 -17.42 8.40
CA SER A 89 -13.91 -18.73 8.11
C SER A 89 -15.44 -18.61 8.21
N GLY A 90 -16.14 -18.98 7.14
CA GLY A 90 -17.61 -19.00 7.14
C GLY A 90 -18.19 -19.99 8.17
N PRO A 91 -19.45 -19.80 8.61
CA PRO A 91 -20.08 -20.70 9.57
C PRO A 91 -20.21 -22.12 9.01
N GLU A 92 -19.87 -23.13 9.82
CA GLU A 92 -20.10 -24.53 9.48
C GLU A 92 -21.57 -24.93 9.71
N ILE A 93 -22.19 -25.57 8.71
CA ILE A 93 -23.52 -26.19 8.87
C ILE A 93 -23.35 -27.45 9.73
N LYS A 94 -24.12 -27.56 10.81
CA LYS A 94 -24.25 -28.79 11.62
C LYS A 94 -25.40 -29.66 11.16
#